data_AF-A0A8S3SG89-F1
#
_entry.id   AF-A0A8S3SG89-F1
#
_cell.length_a   1.000
_cell.length_b   1.000
_cell.length_c   1.000
_cell.angle_alpha   90.00
_cell.angle_beta   90.00
_cell.angle_gamma   90.00
#
_symmetry.space_group_name_H-M   'P 1'
#
loop_
_entity.id
_entity.type
_entity.pdbx_description
1 polymer ?
#
loop_
_entity_poly.entity_id
_entity_poly.type
_entity_poly.pdbx_seq_one_letter_code
_entity_poly.pdbx_strand_id
1 'polypeptide(L)'
;MNEFKDHVTRIQTQYAQMKELKINLPKNHCIVHMDFAENYQCKSVEEIQSAYWNQTSVTIHPVVVYYKVDEDELLHKSIVVISDEMGHNSATVLSIIDLIIPEIKQLLPTVECIHYWTDSQTSQYRNKAIFNAIANHSLDYGIRAKWNYWEAGHGKGPCDGIGGTSKRMADEAVRTGKVAIQDPHDFYAWTQSQSCSLKRIKFIFLPKDKCENKGKLLSEQKLRPVPGTMKLHAVAEKGNDVVAVRNTSCYCVTCLSDEFTCENWQLEAVLKTGTQEGETAEVVDEARETYPDVGCYLLK
;
A
#
# COMPACT_ATOMS: atom_id res chain seq x y z
N MET A 1 15.69 -17.42 -21.48
CA MET A 1 16.99 -16.88 -20.98
C MET A 1 16.93 -15.37 -20.72
N ASN A 2 16.27 -14.57 -21.58
CA ASN A 2 16.11 -13.12 -21.33
C ASN A 2 15.14 -12.82 -20.17
N GLU A 3 13.99 -13.49 -20.08
CA GLU A 3 13.02 -13.24 -18.97
C GLU A 3 13.61 -13.48 -17.58
N PHE A 4 14.43 -14.53 -17.42
CA PHE A 4 15.12 -14.80 -16.16
C PHE A 4 16.15 -13.72 -15.82
N LYS A 5 16.92 -13.25 -16.82
CA LYS A 5 17.87 -12.14 -16.63
C LYS A 5 17.15 -10.85 -16.26
N ASP A 6 16.03 -10.55 -16.91
CA ASP A 6 15.23 -9.37 -16.62
C ASP A 6 14.64 -9.44 -15.21
N HIS A 7 14.16 -10.63 -14.81
CA HIS A 7 13.67 -10.89 -13.45
C HIS A 7 14.76 -10.68 -12.39
N VAL A 8 15.94 -11.28 -12.56
CA VAL A 8 17.08 -11.08 -11.65
C VAL A 8 17.49 -9.61 -11.60
N THR A 9 17.51 -8.92 -12.75
CA THR A 9 17.83 -7.50 -12.83
C THR A 9 16.81 -6.66 -12.06
N ARG A 10 15.51 -6.99 -12.14
CA ARG A 10 14.46 -6.31 -11.37
C ARG A 10 14.61 -6.55 -9.88
N ILE A 11 14.89 -7.79 -9.44
CA ILE A 11 15.21 -8.10 -8.04
C ILE A 11 16.36 -7.20 -7.56
N GLN A 12 17.50 -7.21 -8.26
CA GLN A 12 18.68 -6.41 -7.90
C GLN A 12 18.37 -4.92 -7.87
N THR A 13 17.60 -4.42 -8.84
CA THR A 13 17.18 -3.03 -8.92
C THR A 13 16.32 -2.66 -7.71
N GLN A 14 15.27 -3.41 -7.39
CA GLN A 14 14.40 -3.12 -6.25
C GLN A 14 15.19 -3.08 -4.93
N TYR A 15 16.10 -4.04 -4.69
CA TYR A 15 16.94 -4.03 -3.48
C TYR A 15 17.91 -2.85 -3.44
N ALA A 16 18.52 -2.50 -4.58
CA ALA A 16 19.40 -1.32 -4.67
C ALA A 16 18.62 -0.03 -4.36
N GLN A 17 17.40 0.10 -4.87
CA GLN A 17 16.54 1.27 -4.66
C GLN A 17 16.04 1.38 -3.22
N MET A 18 15.70 0.26 -2.56
CA MET A 18 15.41 0.25 -1.12
C MET A 18 16.63 0.70 -0.29
N LYS A 19 17.84 0.23 -0.65
CA LYS A 19 19.07 0.63 0.04
C LYS A 19 19.31 2.13 -0.13
N GLU A 20 19.18 2.65 -1.34
CA GLU A 20 19.31 4.08 -1.64
C GLU A 20 18.32 4.92 -0.84
N LEU A 21 17.04 4.50 -0.81
CA LEU A 21 16.01 5.17 -0.04
C LEU A 21 16.34 5.21 1.46
N LYS A 22 16.84 4.12 2.05
CA LYS A 22 17.21 4.09 3.47
C LYS A 22 18.36 5.04 3.81
N ILE A 23 19.34 5.17 2.91
CA ILE A 23 20.48 6.09 3.08
C ILE A 23 19.99 7.54 3.02
N ASN A 24 19.22 7.87 1.96
CA ASN A 24 18.83 9.23 1.64
C ASN A 24 17.44 9.63 2.16
N LEU A 25 16.84 8.86 3.07
CA LEU A 25 15.48 9.11 3.56
C LEU A 25 15.36 10.53 4.15
N PRO A 26 14.46 11.38 3.63
CA PRO A 26 14.19 12.70 4.21
C PRO A 26 13.58 12.59 5.61
N LYS A 27 13.82 13.57 6.50
CA LYS A 27 13.36 13.53 7.91
C LYS A 27 11.83 13.49 8.05
N ASN A 28 11.13 14.17 7.13
CA ASN A 28 9.67 14.19 7.04
C ASN A 28 9.11 12.99 6.25
N HIS A 29 9.93 12.03 5.84
CA HIS A 29 9.48 10.83 5.14
C HIS A 29 9.66 9.59 6.02
N CYS A 30 8.84 8.57 5.81
CA CYS A 30 9.06 7.26 6.40
C CYS A 30 8.87 6.13 5.39
N ILE A 31 9.50 4.99 5.65
CA ILE A 31 9.36 3.78 4.84
C ILE A 31 8.48 2.79 5.60
N VAL A 32 7.46 2.27 4.95
CA VAL A 32 6.58 1.25 5.56
C VAL A 32 6.75 -0.05 4.79
N HIS A 33 7.43 -1.01 5.41
CA HIS A 33 7.45 -2.38 4.91
C HIS A 33 6.30 -3.15 5.57
N MET A 34 5.45 -3.78 4.78
CA MET A 34 4.37 -4.61 5.33
C MET A 34 4.14 -5.85 4.49
N ASP A 35 3.75 -6.94 5.16
CA ASP A 35 3.46 -8.22 4.51
C ASP A 35 2.49 -9.07 5.34
N PHE A 36 1.81 -10.03 4.71
CA PHE A 36 1.04 -11.04 5.44
C PHE A 36 1.98 -12.15 5.90
N ALA A 37 2.05 -12.38 7.21
CA ALA A 37 2.62 -13.62 7.70
C ALA A 37 1.64 -14.77 7.45
N GLU A 38 2.16 -15.99 7.26
CA GLU A 38 1.30 -17.18 7.31
C GLU A 38 0.48 -17.18 8.61
N ASN A 39 -0.81 -17.44 8.48
CA ASN A 39 -1.77 -17.41 9.58
C ASN A 39 -1.33 -18.29 10.75
N TYR A 40 -1.61 -17.81 11.96
CA TYR A 40 -1.40 -18.60 13.16
C TYR A 40 -2.56 -19.57 13.35
N GLN A 41 -2.25 -20.85 13.52
CA GLN A 41 -3.23 -21.88 13.82
C GLN A 41 -3.40 -21.99 15.33
N CYS A 42 -4.60 -21.70 15.85
CA CYS A 42 -4.90 -21.88 17.25
C CYS A 42 -4.86 -23.37 17.61
N LYS A 43 -4.13 -23.72 18.66
CA LYS A 43 -3.97 -25.10 19.13
C LYS A 43 -4.69 -25.27 20.47
N SER A 44 -5.44 -26.36 20.62
CA SER A 44 -5.91 -26.82 21.94
C SER A 44 -4.79 -27.61 22.62
N VAL A 45 -4.60 -27.38 23.93
CA VAL A 45 -3.67 -28.17 24.78
C VAL A 45 -4.33 -29.48 25.23
N GLU A 46 -5.66 -29.54 25.25
CA GLU A 46 -6.44 -30.74 25.57
C GLU A 46 -6.98 -31.36 24.27
N GLU A 47 -6.40 -32.49 23.85
CA GLU A 47 -6.88 -33.31 22.73
C GLU A 47 -8.15 -34.07 23.14
N ILE A 48 -9.30 -33.41 23.12
CA ILE A 48 -10.56 -34.12 22.90
C ILE A 48 -10.62 -34.38 21.40
N GLN A 49 -10.81 -35.63 20.97
CA GLN A 49 -10.82 -36.01 19.55
C GLN A 49 -11.78 -35.18 18.66
N SER A 50 -12.73 -34.44 19.25
CA SER A 50 -13.62 -33.50 18.55
C SER A 50 -12.98 -32.15 18.18
N ALA A 51 -11.86 -31.75 18.79
CA ALA A 51 -11.15 -30.49 18.50
C ALA A 51 -10.43 -30.48 17.14
N TYR A 52 -10.37 -31.63 16.45
CA TYR A 52 -9.76 -31.75 15.13
C TYR A 52 -10.56 -31.06 14.01
N TRP A 53 -11.82 -30.66 14.23
CA TRP A 53 -12.69 -30.19 13.15
C TRP A 53 -12.77 -28.66 12.97
N ASN A 54 -12.42 -27.84 13.98
CA ASN A 54 -12.51 -26.38 13.91
C ASN A 54 -11.25 -25.69 14.49
N GLN A 55 -10.12 -25.78 13.80
CA GLN A 55 -8.96 -24.94 14.13
C GLN A 55 -9.19 -23.52 13.64
N THR A 56 -9.45 -22.60 14.57
CA THR A 56 -9.52 -21.16 14.26
C THR A 56 -8.13 -20.68 13.83
N SER A 57 -8.10 -19.85 12.79
CA SER A 57 -6.89 -19.20 12.32
C SER A 57 -6.89 -17.72 12.70
N VAL A 58 -5.70 -17.17 12.90
CA VAL A 58 -5.49 -15.75 13.17
C VAL A 58 -4.65 -15.14 12.05
N THR A 59 -5.16 -14.07 11.45
CA THR A 59 -4.38 -13.28 10.50
C THR A 59 -3.37 -12.42 11.27
N ILE A 60 -2.11 -12.50 10.84
CA ILE A 60 -1.00 -11.72 11.40
C ILE A 60 -0.37 -10.92 10.27
N HIS A 61 -0.37 -9.60 10.42
CA HIS A 61 0.20 -8.68 9.44
C HIS A 61 1.26 -7.79 10.08
N PRO A 62 2.55 -8.19 9.97
CA PRO A 62 3.66 -7.37 10.44
C PRO A 62 3.88 -6.14 9.56
N VAL A 63 4.15 -5.03 10.23
CA VAL A 63 4.51 -3.74 9.63
C VAL A 63 5.79 -3.24 10.30
N VAL A 64 6.77 -2.83 9.50
CA VAL A 64 8.02 -2.22 9.97
C VAL A 64 8.13 -0.83 9.37
N VAL A 65 8.07 0.18 10.23
CA VAL A 65 8.20 1.59 9.87
C VAL A 65 9.64 2.02 10.11
N TYR A 66 10.34 2.48 9.08
CA TYR A 66 11.66 3.12 9.19
C TYR A 66 11.51 4.63 9.07
N TYR A 67 12.20 5.38 9.93
CA TYR A 67 12.12 6.83 9.99
C TYR A 67 13.42 7.41 10.54
N LYS A 68 13.60 8.73 10.37
CA LYS A 68 14.72 9.48 10.95
C LYS A 68 14.18 10.55 11.89
N VAL A 69 14.78 10.69 13.07
CA VAL A 69 14.53 11.83 13.97
C VAL A 69 15.61 12.89 13.73
N ASP A 70 16.86 12.45 13.62
CA ASP A 70 18.04 13.26 13.30
C ASP A 70 18.71 12.77 11.99
N GLU A 71 19.74 13.48 11.48
CA GLU A 71 20.28 13.24 10.12
C GLU A 71 20.95 11.88 9.92
N ASP A 72 21.53 11.32 10.99
CA ASP A 72 22.47 10.21 10.87
C ASP A 72 21.89 8.84 11.22
N GLU A 73 20.82 8.76 12.03
CA GLU A 73 20.31 7.48 12.51
C GLU A 73 18.96 7.10 11.91
N LEU A 74 18.94 5.99 11.16
CA LEU A 74 17.71 5.35 10.69
C LEU A 74 17.14 4.47 11.81
N LEU A 75 16.04 4.92 12.40
CA LEU A 75 15.30 4.20 13.42
C LEU A 75 14.23 3.32 12.79
N HIS A 76 13.68 2.40 13.59
CA HIS A 76 12.53 1.60 13.18
C HIS A 76 11.55 1.35 14.32
N LYS A 77 10.28 1.12 13.95
CA LYS A 77 9.22 0.68 14.85
C LYS A 77 8.49 -0.50 14.21
N SER A 78 8.29 -1.56 14.97
CA SER A 78 7.51 -2.73 14.55
C SER A 78 6.10 -2.65 15.11
N ILE A 79 5.12 -2.83 14.22
CA ILE A 79 3.70 -2.95 14.51
C ILE A 79 3.26 -4.32 13.98
N VAL A 80 2.35 -4.98 14.67
CA VAL A 80 1.70 -6.20 14.20
C VAL A 80 0.20 -6.03 14.31
N VAL A 81 -0.49 -6.12 13.18
CA VAL A 81 -1.95 -6.15 13.16
C VAL A 81 -2.42 -7.59 13.28
N ILE A 82 -3.27 -7.84 14.26
CA ILE A 82 -3.95 -9.11 14.52
C ILE A 82 -5.40 -8.97 14.06
N SER A 83 -5.92 -9.94 13.30
CA SER A 83 -7.27 -9.86 12.76
C SER A 83 -7.97 -11.21 12.71
N ASP A 84 -9.29 -11.16 12.82
CA ASP A 84 -10.24 -12.22 12.51
C ASP A 84 -10.73 -12.20 11.04
N GLU A 85 -10.27 -11.24 10.24
CA GLU A 85 -10.43 -11.25 8.78
C GLU A 85 -9.41 -12.20 8.12
N MET A 86 -9.88 -13.06 7.21
CA MET A 86 -9.09 -14.10 6.53
C MET A 86 -8.95 -13.87 5.02
N GLY A 87 -9.64 -12.87 4.47
CA GLY A 87 -9.77 -12.65 3.03
C GLY A 87 -8.51 -12.13 2.34
N HIS A 88 -7.53 -11.61 3.11
CA HIS A 88 -6.22 -11.13 2.63
C HIS A 88 -6.34 -10.42 1.28
N ASN A 89 -7.14 -9.36 1.23
CA ASN A 89 -7.45 -8.63 0.00
C ASN A 89 -7.18 -7.13 0.18
N SER A 90 -7.35 -6.36 -0.91
CA SER A 90 -7.18 -4.90 -0.87
C SER A 90 -8.03 -4.20 0.21
N ALA A 91 -9.24 -4.67 0.52
CA ALA A 91 -10.05 -4.07 1.59
C ALA A 91 -9.40 -4.30 2.96
N THR A 92 -8.85 -5.50 3.21
CA THR A 92 -8.07 -5.79 4.42
C THR A 92 -6.83 -4.90 4.50
N VAL A 93 -6.06 -4.78 3.40
CA VAL A 93 -4.85 -3.94 3.33
C VAL A 93 -5.18 -2.47 3.61
N LEU A 94 -6.21 -1.91 2.99
CA LEU A 94 -6.60 -0.52 3.22
C LEU A 94 -7.12 -0.31 4.65
N SER A 95 -7.80 -1.29 5.24
CA SER A 95 -8.21 -1.22 6.65
C SER A 95 -7.01 -1.29 7.61
N ILE A 96 -5.95 -2.01 7.25
CA ILE A 96 -4.67 -1.99 7.97
C ILE A 96 -4.02 -0.60 7.86
N ILE A 97 -4.02 0.01 6.67
CA ILE A 97 -3.51 1.38 6.47
C ILE A 97 -4.24 2.37 7.39
N ASP A 98 -5.58 2.32 7.42
CA ASP A 98 -6.39 3.19 8.30
C ASP A 98 -5.94 3.10 9.77
N LEU A 99 -5.50 1.92 10.23
CA LEU A 99 -5.06 1.70 11.61
C LEU A 99 -3.63 2.17 11.86
N ILE A 100 -2.71 2.01 10.90
CA ILE A 100 -1.30 2.35 11.11
C ILE A 100 -1.00 3.84 10.86
N ILE A 101 -1.79 4.55 10.04
CA ILE A 101 -1.57 5.97 9.77
C ILE A 101 -1.55 6.82 11.04
N PRO A 102 -2.51 6.68 11.99
CA PRO A 102 -2.46 7.40 13.27
C PRO A 102 -1.19 7.10 14.07
N GLU A 103 -0.74 5.84 14.10
CA GLU A 103 0.48 5.44 14.81
C GLU A 103 1.74 6.03 14.15
N ILE A 104 1.77 6.11 12.81
CA ILE A 104 2.86 6.76 12.05
C ILE A 104 2.89 8.26 12.36
N LYS A 105 1.73 8.94 12.39
CA LYS A 105 1.65 10.37 12.75
C LYS A 105 2.08 10.65 14.18
N GLN A 106 1.83 9.72 15.11
CA GLN A 106 2.36 9.83 16.48
C GLN A 106 3.87 9.62 16.53
N LEU A 107 4.40 8.68 15.73
CA LEU A 107 5.83 8.37 15.66
C LEU A 107 6.65 9.48 15.00
N LEU A 108 6.11 10.06 13.92
CA LEU A 108 6.72 11.14 13.14
C LEU A 108 5.65 12.21 12.84
N PRO A 109 5.44 13.18 13.75
CA PRO A 109 4.41 14.21 13.58
C PRO A 109 4.59 15.11 12.36
N THR A 110 5.81 15.22 11.85
CA THR A 110 6.16 15.99 10.65
C THR A 110 6.12 15.16 9.37
N VAL A 111 5.47 13.99 9.38
CA VAL A 111 5.44 13.11 8.21
C VAL A 111 4.67 13.75 7.05
N GLU A 112 5.31 13.82 5.89
CA GLU A 112 4.76 14.38 4.65
C GLU A 112 4.66 13.35 3.52
N CYS A 113 5.41 12.25 3.59
CA CYS A 113 5.40 11.21 2.57
C CYS A 113 5.71 9.82 3.15
N ILE A 114 4.92 8.82 2.75
CA ILE A 114 5.14 7.41 3.08
C ILE A 114 5.57 6.64 1.84
N HIS A 115 6.67 5.89 1.98
CA HIS A 115 7.19 4.99 0.98
C HIS A 115 6.82 3.55 1.36
N TYR A 116 5.70 3.06 0.84
CA TYR A 116 5.26 1.68 1.02
C TYR A 116 6.13 0.73 0.22
N TRP A 117 6.47 -0.42 0.83
CA TRP A 117 7.16 -1.53 0.20
C TRP A 117 6.47 -2.84 0.59
N THR A 118 5.93 -3.53 -0.41
CA THR A 118 5.15 -4.77 -0.22
C THR A 118 5.48 -5.79 -1.29
N ASP A 119 5.02 -7.03 -1.13
CA ASP A 119 5.03 -7.98 -2.25
C ASP A 119 4.07 -7.54 -3.37
N SER A 120 4.23 -8.17 -4.53
CA SER A 120 3.49 -7.93 -5.77
C SER A 120 2.16 -8.69 -5.89
N GLN A 121 1.67 -9.29 -4.79
CA GLN A 121 0.43 -10.07 -4.78
C GLN A 121 -0.78 -9.20 -5.19
N THR A 122 -1.50 -9.65 -6.21
CA THR A 122 -2.50 -8.81 -6.90
C THR A 122 -3.81 -8.69 -6.14
N SER A 123 -4.23 -9.73 -5.42
CA SER A 123 -5.42 -9.65 -4.57
C SER A 123 -5.26 -8.65 -3.42
N GLN A 124 -4.01 -8.44 -2.99
CA GLN A 124 -3.64 -7.67 -1.79
C GLN A 124 -3.16 -6.26 -2.14
N TYR A 125 -1.96 -6.16 -2.71
CA TYR A 125 -1.20 -4.92 -2.78
C TYR A 125 -1.14 -4.29 -4.17
N ARG A 126 -1.20 -5.10 -5.23
CA ARG A 126 -1.01 -4.61 -6.61
C ARG A 126 -2.27 -4.73 -7.45
N ASN A 127 -3.17 -3.79 -7.25
CA ASN A 127 -4.46 -3.72 -7.95
C ASN A 127 -5.01 -2.29 -7.97
N LYS A 128 -6.11 -2.12 -8.72
CA LYS A 128 -6.80 -0.83 -8.91
C LYS A 128 -7.28 -0.16 -7.62
N ALA A 129 -7.65 -0.92 -6.58
CA ALA A 129 -8.10 -0.34 -5.32
C ALA A 129 -6.94 0.30 -4.55
N ILE A 130 -5.78 -0.38 -4.53
CA ILE A 130 -4.56 0.20 -3.95
C ILE A 130 -4.10 1.41 -4.77
N PHE A 131 -4.14 1.36 -6.10
CA PHE A 131 -3.76 2.51 -6.92
C PHE A 131 -4.68 3.71 -6.69
N ASN A 132 -5.98 3.47 -6.53
CA ASN A 132 -6.92 4.53 -6.16
C ASN A 132 -6.63 5.13 -4.79
N ALA A 133 -6.29 4.29 -3.80
CA ALA A 133 -5.89 4.76 -2.48
C ALA A 133 -4.58 5.57 -2.53
N ILE A 134 -3.62 5.21 -3.40
CA ILE A 134 -2.40 6.00 -3.60
C ILE A 134 -2.73 7.37 -4.21
N ALA A 135 -3.59 7.42 -5.23
CA ALA A 135 -3.96 8.66 -5.91
C ALA A 135 -4.60 9.70 -4.97
N ASN A 136 -5.28 9.22 -3.91
CA ASN A 136 -6.04 10.01 -2.96
C ASN A 136 -5.39 10.04 -1.56
N HIS A 137 -4.17 9.53 -1.41
CA HIS A 137 -3.58 9.35 -0.09
C HIS A 137 -3.36 10.67 0.67
N SER A 138 -2.94 11.74 -0.04
CA SER A 138 -2.82 13.07 0.58
C SER A 138 -4.17 13.68 0.92
N LEU A 139 -5.21 13.39 0.14
CA LEU A 139 -6.57 13.84 0.43
C LEU A 139 -7.12 13.14 1.68
N ASP A 140 -6.96 11.83 1.77
CA ASP A 140 -7.53 11.00 2.85
C ASP A 140 -6.76 11.16 4.16
N TYR A 141 -5.42 11.28 4.09
CA TYR A 141 -4.56 11.25 5.28
C TYR A 141 -3.74 12.51 5.50
N GLY A 142 -3.70 13.47 4.57
CA GLY A 142 -2.80 14.63 4.64
C GLY A 142 -1.32 14.27 4.46
N ILE A 143 -1.02 13.08 3.94
CA ILE A 143 0.34 12.55 3.75
C ILE A 143 0.43 12.01 2.33
N ARG A 144 1.52 12.27 1.61
CA ARG A 144 1.69 11.73 0.26
C ARG A 144 2.09 10.26 0.26
N ALA A 145 1.76 9.52 -0.78
CA ALA A 145 2.16 8.12 -0.91
C ALA A 145 3.00 7.81 -2.15
N LYS A 146 4.04 7.01 -1.93
CA LYS A 146 4.71 6.20 -2.96
C LYS A 146 4.63 4.74 -2.58
N TRP A 147 4.27 3.90 -3.53
CA TRP A 147 4.14 2.47 -3.33
C TRP A 147 5.08 1.72 -4.25
N ASN A 148 5.87 0.84 -3.66
CA ASN A 148 6.87 0.05 -4.33
C ASN A 148 6.58 -1.42 -4.11
N TYR A 149 6.82 -2.21 -5.13
CA TYR A 149 6.59 -3.64 -5.10
C TYR A 149 7.92 -4.38 -5.22
N TRP A 150 8.07 -5.43 -4.42
CA TRP A 150 9.12 -6.40 -4.63
C TRP A 150 8.80 -7.29 -5.83
N GLU A 151 9.84 -7.75 -6.52
CA GLU A 151 9.67 -8.79 -7.54
C GLU A 151 9.27 -10.12 -6.87
N ALA A 152 8.45 -10.92 -7.53
CA ALA A 152 8.08 -12.24 -7.01
C ALA A 152 9.31 -13.10 -6.69
N GLY A 153 9.25 -13.93 -5.65
CA GLY A 153 10.39 -14.78 -5.26
C GLY A 153 11.61 -14.01 -4.74
N HIS A 154 11.42 -12.75 -4.33
CA HIS A 154 12.42 -12.02 -3.55
C HIS A 154 12.70 -12.73 -2.21
N GLY A 155 13.88 -12.47 -1.65
CA GLY A 155 14.29 -13.07 -0.37
C GLY A 155 13.48 -12.53 0.81
N LYS A 156 13.60 -13.21 1.96
CA LYS A 156 12.89 -12.87 3.20
C LYS A 156 13.14 -11.42 3.64
N GLY A 157 12.09 -10.77 4.11
CA GLY A 157 12.08 -9.41 4.62
C GLY A 157 12.07 -9.33 6.16
N PRO A 158 12.13 -8.11 6.72
CA PRO A 158 11.97 -7.88 8.16
C PRO A 158 10.59 -8.33 8.69
N CYS A 159 9.54 -8.27 7.87
CA CYS A 159 8.19 -8.71 8.25
C CYS A 159 8.14 -10.21 8.60
N ASP A 160 8.88 -11.06 7.86
CA ASP A 160 9.00 -12.50 8.14
C ASP A 160 9.51 -12.78 9.56
N GLY A 161 10.53 -12.03 9.99
CA GLY A 161 11.13 -12.16 11.31
C GLY A 161 10.17 -11.78 12.44
N ILE A 162 9.42 -10.68 12.26
CA ILE A 162 8.43 -10.20 13.22
C ILE A 162 7.22 -11.15 13.30
N GLY A 163 6.70 -11.59 12.15
CA GLY A 163 5.61 -12.56 12.08
C GLY A 163 6.00 -13.90 12.71
N GLY A 164 7.15 -14.45 12.33
CA GLY A 164 7.67 -15.69 12.88
C GLY A 164 7.93 -15.62 14.39
N THR A 165 8.47 -14.51 14.89
CA THR A 165 8.68 -14.29 16.32
C THR A 165 7.37 -14.20 17.09
N SER A 166 6.38 -13.48 16.57
CA SER A 166 5.05 -13.35 17.19
C SER A 166 4.36 -14.71 17.34
N LYS A 167 4.36 -15.52 16.26
CA LYS A 167 3.81 -16.88 16.27
C LYS A 167 4.54 -17.80 17.25
N ARG A 168 5.88 -17.82 17.20
CA ARG A 168 6.70 -18.68 18.07
C ARG A 168 6.47 -18.37 19.55
N MET A 169 6.32 -17.10 19.91
CA MET A 169 6.10 -16.71 21.29
C MET A 169 4.68 -17.04 21.77
N ALA A 170 3.67 -16.93 20.89
CA ALA A 170 2.32 -17.39 21.16
C ALA A 170 2.30 -18.91 21.40
N ASP A 171 2.92 -19.69 20.50
CA ASP A 171 3.06 -21.15 20.64
C ASP A 171 3.74 -21.55 21.96
N GLU A 172 4.80 -20.83 22.36
CA GLU A 172 5.48 -21.09 23.63
C GLU A 172 4.61 -20.76 24.85
N ALA A 173 3.85 -19.66 24.80
CA ALA A 173 2.94 -19.29 25.87
C ALA A 173 1.82 -20.32 26.05
N VAL A 174 1.25 -20.81 24.94
CA VAL A 174 0.24 -21.88 24.95
C VAL A 174 0.84 -23.19 25.47
N ARG A 175 1.99 -23.61 24.94
CA ARG A 175 2.66 -24.87 25.34
C ARG A 175 3.05 -24.90 26.82
N THR A 176 3.39 -23.75 27.39
CA THR A 176 3.75 -23.64 28.82
C THR A 176 2.54 -23.46 29.74
N GLY A 177 1.31 -23.52 29.21
CA GLY A 177 0.08 -23.37 29.99
C GLY A 177 -0.13 -21.97 30.54
N LYS A 178 0.60 -20.96 30.03
CA LYS A 178 0.48 -19.57 30.50
C LYS A 178 -0.75 -18.85 29.96
N VAL A 179 -1.27 -19.31 28.82
CA VAL A 179 -2.43 -18.74 28.13
C VAL A 179 -3.09 -19.80 27.28
N ALA A 180 -4.39 -19.66 27.05
CA ALA A 180 -5.10 -20.38 25.99
C ALA A 180 -5.40 -19.37 24.87
N ILE A 181 -4.97 -19.66 23.65
CA ILE A 181 -5.27 -18.84 22.47
C ILE A 181 -6.15 -19.68 21.54
N GLN A 182 -7.46 -19.44 21.59
CA GLN A 182 -8.46 -20.17 20.80
C GLN A 182 -8.94 -19.37 19.58
N ASP A 183 -8.79 -18.05 19.60
CA ASP A 183 -9.21 -17.18 18.52
C ASP A 183 -8.32 -15.91 18.39
N PRO A 184 -8.57 -15.05 17.38
CA PRO A 184 -7.84 -13.80 17.19
C PRO A 184 -7.94 -12.81 18.37
N HIS A 185 -9.06 -12.81 19.09
CA HIS A 185 -9.26 -11.93 20.25
C HIS A 185 -8.40 -12.40 21.42
N ASP A 186 -8.32 -13.70 21.67
CA ASP A 186 -7.40 -14.27 22.67
C ASP A 186 -5.95 -13.96 22.34
N PHE A 187 -5.57 -14.08 21.07
CA PHE A 187 -4.21 -13.76 20.62
C PHE A 187 -3.90 -12.30 20.94
N TYR A 188 -4.79 -11.37 20.60
CA TYR A 188 -4.61 -9.96 20.91
C TYR A 188 -4.63 -9.67 22.41
N ALA A 189 -5.56 -10.27 23.17
CA ALA A 189 -5.60 -10.12 24.62
C ALA A 189 -4.29 -10.59 25.27
N TRP A 190 -3.71 -11.69 24.78
CA TRP A 190 -2.41 -12.18 25.22
C TRP A 190 -1.30 -11.17 24.98
N THR A 191 -1.24 -10.52 23.80
CA THR A 191 -0.16 -9.54 23.50
C THR A 191 -0.22 -8.33 24.44
N GLN A 192 -1.41 -7.98 24.93
CA GLN A 192 -1.61 -6.91 25.91
C GLN A 192 -1.29 -7.34 27.35
N SER A 193 -1.20 -8.63 27.64
CA SER A 193 -1.00 -9.16 28.99
C SER A 193 0.45 -9.07 29.48
N GLN A 194 0.66 -9.30 30.78
CA GLN A 194 2.01 -9.36 31.37
C GLN A 194 2.81 -10.59 30.90
N SER A 195 2.15 -11.65 30.44
CA SER A 195 2.83 -12.89 30.02
C SER A 195 3.45 -12.78 28.63
N CYS A 196 3.08 -11.76 27.83
CA CYS A 196 3.72 -11.50 26.55
C CYS A 196 5.01 -10.68 26.72
N SER A 197 6.14 -11.23 26.27
CA SER A 197 7.46 -10.61 26.35
C SER A 197 7.77 -9.63 25.20
N LEU A 198 6.89 -9.53 24.19
CA LEU A 198 7.11 -8.74 22.96
C LEU A 198 6.86 -7.24 23.13
N LYS A 199 7.37 -6.64 24.22
CA LYS A 199 7.06 -5.26 24.63
C LYS A 199 7.54 -4.16 23.65
N ARG A 200 8.47 -4.48 22.75
CA ARG A 200 8.97 -3.53 21.73
C ARG A 200 8.07 -3.45 20.49
N ILE A 201 7.22 -4.47 20.27
CA ILE A 201 6.28 -4.55 19.17
C ILE A 201 4.94 -3.97 19.63
N LYS A 202 4.38 -3.06 18.84
CA LYS A 202 3.01 -2.57 19.07
C LYS A 202 2.04 -3.55 18.41
N PHE A 203 1.07 -4.05 19.16
CA PHE A 203 -0.02 -4.86 18.60
C PHE A 203 -1.28 -4.01 18.46
N ILE A 204 -2.03 -4.24 17.38
CA ILE A 204 -3.30 -3.58 17.10
C ILE A 204 -4.28 -4.65 16.61
N PHE A 205 -5.52 -4.59 17.07
CA PHE A 205 -6.57 -5.48 16.60
C PHE A 205 -7.34 -4.83 15.45
N LEU A 206 -7.53 -5.58 14.35
CA LEU A 206 -8.38 -5.22 13.23
C LEU A 206 -9.60 -6.15 13.19
N PRO A 207 -10.78 -5.66 13.60
CA PRO A 207 -12.03 -6.40 13.45
C PRO A 207 -12.41 -6.64 11.98
N LYS A 208 -13.03 -7.79 11.72
CA LYS A 208 -13.51 -8.20 10.40
C LYS A 208 -14.55 -7.26 9.80
N ASP A 209 -15.46 -6.74 10.61
CA ASP A 209 -16.51 -5.82 10.17
C ASP A 209 -15.96 -4.53 9.53
N LYS A 210 -14.80 -4.04 10.00
CA LYS A 210 -14.09 -2.92 9.35
C LYS A 210 -13.66 -3.27 7.93
N CYS A 211 -13.12 -4.47 7.72
CA CYS A 211 -12.70 -4.95 6.40
C CYS A 211 -13.91 -5.13 5.46
N GLU A 212 -15.01 -5.71 5.97
CA GLU A 212 -16.24 -5.89 5.20
C GLU A 212 -16.86 -4.56 4.77
N ASN A 213 -16.90 -3.58 5.67
CA ASN A 213 -17.40 -2.24 5.37
C ASN A 213 -16.50 -1.52 4.36
N LYS A 214 -15.17 -1.61 4.49
CA LYS A 214 -14.24 -1.10 3.48
C LYS A 214 -14.46 -1.76 2.12
N GLY A 215 -14.69 -3.08 2.10
CA GLY A 215 -14.99 -3.82 0.87
C GLY A 215 -16.25 -3.32 0.17
N LYS A 216 -17.32 -3.03 0.92
CA LYS A 216 -18.57 -2.44 0.38
C LYS A 216 -18.30 -1.08 -0.26
N LEU A 217 -17.61 -0.18 0.45
CA LEU A 217 -17.27 1.15 -0.07
C LEU A 217 -16.44 1.07 -1.36
N LEU A 218 -15.45 0.16 -1.43
CA LEU A 218 -14.65 -0.04 -2.64
C LEU A 218 -15.49 -0.58 -3.81
N SER A 219 -16.51 -1.40 -3.53
CA SER A 219 -17.38 -1.98 -4.57
C SER A 219 -18.30 -0.95 -5.23
N GLU A 220 -18.62 0.14 -4.53
CA GLU A 220 -19.42 1.26 -5.03
C GLU A 220 -18.61 2.18 -5.97
N GLN A 221 -17.27 2.14 -5.87
CA GLN A 221 -16.38 2.97 -6.68
C GLN A 221 -16.18 2.40 -8.09
N LYS A 222 -16.30 3.27 -9.10
CA LYS A 222 -16.06 2.94 -10.52
C LYS A 222 -14.57 3.00 -10.85
N LEU A 223 -13.79 2.11 -10.25
CA LEU A 223 -12.34 2.05 -10.42
C LEU A 223 -11.93 1.52 -11.81
N ARG A 224 -10.92 2.15 -12.40
CA ARG A 224 -10.28 1.76 -13.66
C ARG A 224 -9.02 0.94 -13.39
N PRO A 225 -8.88 -0.27 -13.98
CA PRO A 225 -7.60 -0.98 -13.98
C PRO A 225 -6.53 -0.20 -14.74
N VAL A 226 -5.34 -0.07 -14.17
CA VAL A 226 -4.20 0.58 -14.82
C VAL A 226 -3.50 -0.41 -15.78
N PRO A 227 -3.25 -0.03 -17.04
CA PRO A 227 -2.56 -0.87 -18.01
C PRO A 227 -1.21 -1.36 -17.50
N GLY A 228 -0.88 -2.63 -17.77
CA GLY A 228 0.43 -3.17 -17.41
C GLY A 228 0.66 -3.34 -15.91
N THR A 229 -0.38 -3.31 -15.05
CA THR A 229 -0.30 -3.45 -13.58
C THR A 229 0.73 -4.49 -13.11
N MET A 230 0.79 -5.66 -13.77
CA MET A 230 1.69 -6.77 -13.40
C MET A 230 3.19 -6.49 -13.62
N LYS A 231 3.53 -5.48 -14.41
CA LYS A 231 4.90 -5.05 -14.71
C LYS A 231 5.34 -3.88 -13.84
N LEU A 232 4.40 -3.22 -13.17
CA LEU A 232 4.67 -2.05 -12.36
C LEU A 232 5.29 -2.47 -11.01
N HIS A 233 6.36 -1.76 -10.65
CA HIS A 233 7.03 -1.90 -9.35
C HIS A 233 7.10 -0.59 -8.58
N ALA A 234 6.68 0.52 -9.19
CA ALA A 234 6.54 1.79 -8.50
C ALA A 234 5.30 2.53 -8.99
N VAL A 235 4.53 3.02 -8.03
CA VAL A 235 3.33 3.82 -8.22
C VAL A 235 3.41 4.98 -7.23
N ALA A 236 3.15 6.20 -7.67
CA ALA A 236 3.26 7.37 -6.84
C ALA A 236 2.07 8.30 -7.06
N GLU A 237 1.68 8.97 -5.99
CA GLU A 237 0.59 9.93 -6.02
C GLU A 237 0.94 11.13 -6.92
N LYS A 238 0.01 11.47 -7.83
CA LYS A 238 0.05 12.75 -8.55
C LYS A 238 -1.11 13.68 -8.16
N GLY A 239 -2.17 13.12 -7.59
CA GLY A 239 -3.41 13.82 -7.24
C GLY A 239 -4.44 13.80 -8.38
N ASN A 240 -5.65 14.31 -8.11
CA ASN A 240 -6.77 14.38 -9.07
C ASN A 240 -7.07 13.02 -9.74
N ASP A 241 -7.14 11.95 -8.96
CA ASP A 241 -7.39 10.59 -9.46
C ASP A 241 -6.38 10.10 -10.52
N VAL A 242 -5.14 10.61 -10.46
CA VAL A 242 -4.02 10.19 -11.30
C VAL A 242 -2.87 9.66 -10.45
N VAL A 243 -2.27 8.58 -10.92
CA VAL A 243 -1.01 8.04 -10.39
C VAL A 243 0.09 8.13 -11.45
N ALA A 244 1.31 8.36 -11.00
CA ALA A 244 2.50 8.12 -11.80
C ALA A 244 2.96 6.67 -11.61
N VAL A 245 3.26 5.95 -12.69
CA VAL A 245 3.66 4.53 -12.65
C VAL A 245 4.97 4.27 -13.39
N ARG A 246 5.71 3.25 -12.95
CA ARG A 246 6.96 2.80 -13.56
C ARG A 246 7.22 1.29 -13.33
N ASN A 247 7.96 0.68 -14.26
CA ASN A 247 8.34 -0.74 -14.22
C ASN A 247 9.35 -1.11 -13.12
N THR A 248 10.10 -0.14 -12.58
CA THR A 248 11.07 -0.30 -11.49
C THR A 248 11.02 0.92 -10.58
N SER A 249 11.32 0.74 -9.30
CA SER A 249 11.49 1.85 -8.36
C SER A 249 12.66 2.74 -8.76
N CYS A 250 12.59 4.01 -8.36
CA CYS A 250 13.67 4.96 -8.56
C CYS A 250 13.69 5.98 -7.41
N TYR A 251 14.83 6.08 -6.74
CA TYR A 251 15.12 7.01 -5.64
C TYR A 251 16.36 7.82 -5.93
N CYS A 252 16.57 8.19 -7.21
CA CYS A 252 17.50 9.28 -7.52
C CYS A 252 17.01 10.60 -6.89
N VAL A 253 17.89 11.60 -6.82
CA VAL A 253 17.60 12.91 -6.22
C VAL A 253 16.26 13.48 -6.69
N THR A 254 16.01 13.46 -8.00
CA THR A 254 14.78 13.97 -8.62
C THR A 254 13.52 13.18 -8.26
N CYS A 255 13.61 11.85 -8.20
CA CYS A 255 12.46 11.02 -7.83
C CYS A 255 12.16 11.12 -6.33
N LEU A 256 13.15 11.44 -5.50
CA LEU A 256 12.96 11.64 -4.08
C LEU A 256 12.29 12.99 -3.76
N SER A 257 12.55 14.02 -4.57
CA SER A 257 11.99 15.37 -4.44
C SER A 257 10.59 15.58 -5.08
N ASP A 258 9.95 14.51 -5.58
CA ASP A 258 8.56 14.51 -6.07
C ASP A 258 8.26 15.28 -7.36
N GLU A 259 9.27 15.55 -8.17
CA GLU A 259 9.06 16.28 -9.43
C GLU A 259 8.55 15.39 -10.58
N PHE A 260 8.64 14.06 -10.46
CA PHE A 260 8.34 13.09 -11.54
C PHE A 260 9.00 13.42 -12.90
N THR A 261 10.05 14.24 -12.90
CA THR A 261 10.79 14.68 -14.09
C THR A 261 11.87 13.68 -14.51
N CYS A 262 12.10 12.63 -13.71
CA CYS A 262 12.94 11.51 -14.10
C CYS A 262 12.29 10.71 -15.23
N GLU A 263 13.10 10.24 -16.17
CA GLU A 263 12.64 9.43 -17.29
C GLU A 263 11.87 8.17 -16.85
N ASN A 264 10.90 7.75 -17.66
CA ASN A 264 10.09 6.52 -17.54
C ASN A 264 8.90 6.54 -16.59
N TRP A 265 8.53 7.68 -16.01
CA TRP A 265 7.21 7.81 -15.37
C TRP A 265 6.11 7.96 -16.42
N GLN A 266 5.02 7.22 -16.24
CA GLN A 266 3.81 7.33 -17.06
C GLN A 266 2.64 7.73 -16.16
N LEU A 267 1.75 8.59 -16.64
CA LEU A 267 0.59 9.04 -15.87
C LEU A 267 -0.64 8.22 -16.26
N GLU A 268 -1.35 7.71 -15.25
CA GLU A 268 -2.50 6.83 -15.44
C GLU A 268 -3.66 7.24 -14.52
N ALA A 269 -4.87 7.31 -15.08
CA ALA A 269 -6.07 7.64 -14.34
C ALA A 269 -6.63 6.39 -13.61
N VAL A 270 -7.08 6.57 -12.37
CA VAL A 270 -7.60 5.46 -11.53
C VAL A 270 -9.12 5.35 -11.51
N LEU A 271 -9.84 6.38 -11.98
CA LEU A 271 -11.30 6.36 -12.14
C LEU A 271 -11.72 6.21 -13.60
N LYS A 272 -12.92 5.66 -13.82
CA LYS A 272 -13.58 5.71 -15.12
C LYS A 272 -14.15 7.11 -15.33
N THR A 273 -13.72 7.82 -16.37
CA THR A 273 -14.40 9.03 -16.84
C THR A 273 -15.82 8.65 -17.27
N GLY A 274 -16.83 9.33 -16.74
CA GLY A 274 -18.19 9.20 -17.25
C GLY A 274 -18.22 9.63 -18.71
N THR A 275 -18.66 8.76 -19.61
CA THR A 275 -19.10 9.16 -20.94
C THR A 275 -20.27 10.13 -20.75
N GLN A 276 -20.08 11.40 -21.10
CA GLN A 276 -21.21 12.21 -21.54
C GLN A 276 -21.62 11.64 -22.90
N GLU A 277 -22.80 11.01 -22.95
CA GLU A 277 -23.46 10.61 -24.18
C GLU A 277 -23.94 11.88 -24.91
N GLY A 278 -23.46 12.08 -26.13
CA GLY A 278 -24.17 12.72 -27.24
C GLY A 278 -24.67 14.15 -27.08
N GLU A 279 -23.84 15.12 -27.46
CA GLU A 279 -24.30 16.25 -28.27
C GLU A 279 -23.48 16.26 -29.57
N THR A 280 -24.18 15.96 -30.66
CA THR A 280 -23.69 16.06 -32.03
C THR A 280 -23.29 17.50 -32.32
N ALA A 281 -21.98 17.74 -32.51
CA ALA A 281 -21.52 18.95 -33.15
C ALA A 281 -21.88 18.87 -34.65
N GLU A 282 -22.98 19.51 -35.04
CA GLU A 282 -23.24 19.83 -36.44
C GLU A 282 -22.14 20.75 -36.95
N VAL A 283 -21.40 20.26 -37.94
CA VAL A 283 -20.50 21.03 -38.77
C VAL A 283 -21.36 21.90 -39.69
N VAL A 284 -21.41 23.20 -39.43
CA VAL A 284 -21.91 24.16 -40.42
C VAL A 284 -20.70 24.75 -41.14
N ASP A 285 -20.53 24.28 -42.36
CA ASP A 285 -19.57 24.71 -43.36
C ASP A 285 -20.20 25.89 -44.11
N GLU A 286 -19.69 27.11 -43.96
CA GLU A 286 -19.98 28.20 -44.90
C GLU A 286 -18.69 28.91 -45.32
N ALA A 287 -18.37 28.69 -46.60
CA ALA A 287 -17.27 29.27 -47.31
C ALA A 287 -17.57 30.71 -47.80
N ARG A 288 -16.54 31.54 -47.68
CA ARG A 288 -16.05 32.57 -48.63
C ARG A 288 -16.99 33.62 -49.26
N GLU A 289 -16.46 34.84 -49.11
CA GLU A 289 -16.35 35.94 -50.10
C GLU A 289 -17.56 36.81 -50.39
N THR A 290 -17.44 38.12 -50.08
CA THR A 290 -17.41 39.18 -51.10
C THR A 290 -17.00 40.54 -50.51
N TYR A 291 -16.07 41.21 -51.18
CA TYR A 291 -15.70 42.62 -50.98
C TYR A 291 -16.82 43.53 -51.52
N PRO A 292 -17.03 44.74 -50.94
CA PRO A 292 -17.67 45.83 -51.65
C PRO A 292 -16.62 46.87 -52.07
N ASP A 293 -16.59 47.21 -53.36
CA ASP A 293 -15.99 48.43 -53.87
C ASP A 293 -17.06 49.18 -54.69
N VAL A 294 -16.84 50.50 -54.81
CA VAL A 294 -17.59 51.58 -55.49
C VAL A 294 -19.00 51.95 -54.96
N GLY A 295 -19.30 53.20 -54.63
CA GLY A 295 -18.56 54.46 -54.75
C GLY A 295 -19.51 55.67 -54.84
N CYS A 296 -18.94 56.85 -54.55
CA CYS A 296 -19.34 58.19 -55.01
C CYS A 296 -20.51 58.91 -54.30
N TYR A 297 -20.19 60.00 -53.57
CA TYR A 297 -20.82 61.31 -53.80
C TYR A 297 -19.84 62.46 -53.47
N LEU A 298 -19.94 63.46 -54.34
CA LEU A 298 -19.13 64.65 -54.58
C LEU A 298 -19.33 65.83 -53.60
N LEU A 299 -18.30 66.70 -53.57
CA LEU A 299 -18.33 68.18 -53.45
C LEU A 299 -18.86 68.85 -52.17
N LYS A 300 -17.96 69.36 -51.34
CA LYS A 300 -17.61 70.79 -51.24
C LYS A 300 -16.38 70.99 -50.36
#